data_AF-A0A7I7PG37-F1
#
_entry.id   AF-A0A7I7PG37-F1
#
_cell.length_a   1.000
_cell.length_b   1.000
_cell.length_c   1.000
_cell.angle_alpha   90.00
_cell.angle_beta   90.00
_cell.angle_gamma   90.00
#
_symmetry.space_group_name_H-M   'P 1'
#
loop_
_entity.id
_entity.type
_entity.pdbx_description
1 polymer ?
#
loop_
_entity_poly.entity_id
_entity_poly.type
_entity_poly.pdbx_seq_one_letter_code
_entity_poly.pdbx_strand_id
1 'polypeptide(L)'
;MSRRVSAAQARERITPALGVIDAAHDVLRDTSSTVVGNKFRVDVAERLETQHRVNRGLTYRFFGELADPPDETGAVPAVRDMLWARLRITPKEITRRFRLAARIRPRRSLTGAPMPPELPELEAAIQAGTVGEDHIRAVCRAVDELPSCVSPTDAANAERTLVQHAAKLDAGIVARLGQRIADHLNPDGHFDDHDRARRRGLRLSPQGADGMSQLSGLIDPQTRAYFEAIEAVVRPGRHRRETDPEQRDHRTPAQRCHDALKLGLEAAICSGKFGSHRGHPVTVIVTTTLAELDRAAHAVADPSIQMPAPARTGGGSRLPMRDLIRMAAKAIHYLAVFDNHTGRPPYLGRQSRIGHCRPAADLLCARPRLHSSQLSGTGLSLRSSPFAGLGRSDRCRQAVLRLRLPPRHGKPRRASHAGHQEWPTGLDRRHRSTGDQPCPPPRRTSAG
;
A
#
# COMPACT_ATOMS: atom_id res chain seq x y z
N MET A 1 -8.03 -45.78 -9.48
CA MET A 1 -6.67 -46.15 -9.02
C MET A 1 -5.65 -45.51 -9.95
N SER A 2 -5.00 -44.42 -9.54
CA SER A 2 -3.97 -43.77 -10.36
C SER A 2 -2.71 -44.63 -10.34
N ARG A 3 -2.27 -45.11 -11.51
CA ARG A 3 -1.05 -45.91 -11.66
C ARG A 3 0.12 -45.03 -11.18
N ARG A 4 0.81 -45.41 -10.09
CA ARG A 4 1.99 -44.69 -9.63
C ARG A 4 3.07 -44.77 -10.72
N VAL A 5 3.29 -43.66 -11.41
CA VAL A 5 4.34 -43.50 -12.42
C VAL A 5 5.65 -43.23 -11.68
N SER A 6 6.74 -43.90 -12.04
CA SER A 6 8.06 -43.60 -11.43
C SER A 6 8.58 -42.22 -11.89
N ALA A 7 9.52 -41.64 -11.15
CA ALA A 7 10.11 -40.35 -11.54
C ALA A 7 10.76 -40.40 -12.94
N ALA A 8 11.44 -41.51 -13.27
CA ALA A 8 12.01 -41.73 -14.60
C ALA A 8 10.92 -41.78 -15.69
N GLN A 9 9.86 -42.57 -15.47
CA GLN A 9 8.73 -42.66 -16.40
C GLN A 9 8.00 -41.33 -16.57
N ALA A 10 7.92 -40.50 -15.52
CA ALA A 10 7.33 -39.17 -15.61
C ALA A 10 8.17 -38.25 -16.50
N ARG A 11 9.50 -38.24 -16.32
CA ARG A 11 10.43 -37.46 -17.16
C ARG A 11 10.43 -37.92 -18.62
N GLU A 12 10.40 -39.22 -18.84
CA GLU A 12 10.32 -39.85 -20.18
C GLU A 12 9.01 -39.56 -20.90
N ARG A 13 7.92 -39.26 -20.18
CA ARG A 13 6.64 -38.89 -20.80
C ARG A 13 6.52 -37.39 -21.02
N ILE A 14 6.88 -36.57 -20.04
CA ILE A 14 6.67 -35.11 -20.08
C ILE A 14 7.62 -34.45 -21.07
N THR A 15 8.91 -34.80 -21.05
CA THR A 15 9.92 -34.12 -21.87
C THR A 15 9.67 -34.27 -23.37
N PRO A 16 9.42 -35.48 -23.91
CA PRO A 16 9.13 -35.62 -25.34
C PRO A 16 7.80 -35.00 -25.73
N ALA A 17 6.77 -35.04 -24.86
CA ALA A 17 5.49 -34.40 -25.13
C ALA A 17 5.62 -32.88 -25.31
N LEU A 18 6.46 -32.22 -24.50
CA LEU A 18 6.78 -30.80 -24.70
C LEU A 18 7.49 -30.57 -26.05
N GLY A 19 8.42 -31.43 -26.44
CA GLY A 19 9.07 -31.36 -27.75
C GLY A 19 8.11 -31.48 -28.93
N VAL A 20 7.08 -32.34 -28.84
CA VAL A 20 6.02 -32.45 -29.86
C VAL A 20 5.19 -31.17 -29.95
N ILE A 21 4.87 -30.55 -28.81
CA ILE A 21 4.15 -29.27 -28.77
C ILE A 21 4.99 -28.16 -29.42
N ASP A 22 6.27 -28.09 -29.10
CA ASP A 22 7.19 -27.10 -29.68
C ASP A 22 7.29 -27.26 -31.20
N ALA A 23 7.48 -28.49 -31.69
CA ALA A 23 7.50 -28.78 -33.13
C ALA A 23 6.17 -28.41 -33.83
N ALA A 24 5.03 -28.65 -33.19
CA ALA A 24 3.73 -28.25 -33.74
C ALA A 24 3.57 -26.71 -33.79
N HIS A 25 4.08 -25.99 -32.78
CA HIS A 25 4.10 -24.52 -32.82
C HIS A 25 5.01 -23.98 -33.93
N ASP A 26 6.14 -24.63 -34.21
CA ASP A 26 7.03 -24.24 -35.31
C ASP A 26 6.28 -24.29 -36.65
N VAL A 27 5.57 -25.39 -36.92
CA VAL A 27 4.72 -25.51 -38.13
C VAL A 27 3.67 -24.40 -38.21
N LEU A 28 3.00 -24.08 -37.11
CA LEU A 28 1.99 -23.00 -37.08
C LEU A 28 2.60 -21.60 -37.31
N ARG A 29 3.83 -21.37 -36.86
CA ARG A 29 4.53 -20.08 -37.08
C ARG A 29 5.00 -19.92 -38.52
N ASP A 30 5.45 -21.01 -39.15
CA ASP A 30 5.99 -20.99 -40.51
C ASP A 30 4.90 -21.02 -41.59
N THR A 31 3.69 -21.49 -41.26
CA THR A 31 2.59 -21.63 -42.22
C THR A 31 1.78 -20.33 -42.34
N SER A 32 1.74 -19.76 -43.55
CA SER A 32 0.93 -18.56 -43.83
C SER A 32 -0.58 -18.85 -43.85
N SER A 33 -1.36 -18.01 -43.16
CA SER A 33 -2.83 -18.08 -43.15
C SER A 33 -3.50 -17.18 -44.20
N THR A 34 -2.79 -16.73 -45.22
CA THR A 34 -3.28 -15.74 -46.20
C THR A 34 -4.43 -16.27 -47.07
N VAL A 35 -4.46 -17.57 -47.38
CA VAL A 35 -5.39 -18.20 -48.34
C VAL A 35 -6.61 -18.90 -47.72
N VAL A 36 -6.73 -18.95 -46.38
CA VAL A 36 -7.70 -19.82 -45.68
C VAL A 36 -9.01 -19.13 -45.25
N GLY A 37 -9.13 -17.81 -45.47
CA GLY A 37 -10.33 -17.04 -45.12
C GLY A 37 -10.56 -16.85 -43.61
N ASN A 38 -11.55 -16.02 -43.24
CA ASN A 38 -11.77 -15.65 -41.83
C ASN A 38 -12.41 -16.74 -40.97
N LYS A 39 -13.25 -17.62 -41.55
CA LYS A 39 -13.88 -18.72 -40.78
C LYS A 39 -12.83 -19.64 -40.15
N PHE A 40 -11.89 -20.12 -40.94
CA PHE A 40 -10.77 -20.93 -40.45
C PHE A 40 -9.92 -20.17 -39.41
N ARG A 41 -9.65 -18.88 -39.63
CA ARG A 41 -8.89 -18.05 -38.67
C ARG A 41 -9.62 -17.91 -37.32
N VAL A 42 -10.95 -17.85 -37.31
CA VAL A 42 -11.76 -17.86 -36.08
C VAL A 42 -11.66 -19.22 -35.38
N ASP A 43 -11.79 -20.32 -36.11
CA ASP A 43 -11.65 -21.68 -35.55
C ASP A 43 -10.24 -21.88 -34.94
N VAL A 44 -9.20 -21.36 -35.60
CA VAL A 44 -7.82 -21.37 -35.08
C VAL A 44 -7.69 -20.49 -33.84
N ALA A 45 -8.27 -19.28 -33.84
CA ALA A 45 -8.23 -18.39 -32.69
C ALA A 45 -8.90 -19.02 -31.46
N GLU A 46 -10.03 -19.69 -31.63
CA GLU A 46 -10.69 -20.46 -30.57
C GLU A 46 -9.77 -21.55 -30.00
N ARG A 47 -9.13 -22.33 -30.88
CA ARG A 47 -8.22 -23.41 -30.46
C ARG A 47 -6.97 -22.89 -29.74
N LEU A 48 -6.38 -21.79 -30.20
CA LEU A 48 -5.24 -21.13 -29.54
C LEU A 48 -5.63 -20.62 -28.14
N GLU A 49 -6.83 -20.07 -28.00
CA GLU A 49 -7.35 -19.63 -26.71
C GLU A 49 -7.57 -20.82 -25.75
N THR A 50 -8.13 -21.93 -26.22
CA THR A 50 -8.22 -23.17 -25.41
C THR A 50 -6.84 -23.66 -24.98
N GLN A 51 -5.86 -23.66 -25.88
CA GLN A 51 -4.48 -24.02 -25.55
C GLN A 51 -3.87 -23.09 -24.50
N HIS A 52 -4.14 -21.78 -24.57
CA HIS A 52 -3.69 -20.83 -23.55
C HIS A 52 -4.25 -21.17 -22.16
N ARG A 53 -5.54 -21.51 -22.08
CA ARG A 53 -6.21 -21.89 -20.83
C ARG A 53 -5.67 -23.20 -20.26
N VAL A 54 -5.49 -24.22 -21.10
CA VAL A 54 -4.92 -25.53 -20.67
C VAL A 54 -3.48 -25.36 -20.17
N ASN A 55 -2.64 -24.63 -20.92
CA ASN A 55 -1.26 -24.35 -20.52
C ASN A 55 -1.21 -23.56 -19.19
N ARG A 56 -2.20 -22.70 -18.95
CA ARG A 56 -2.35 -21.99 -17.68
C ARG A 56 -2.66 -22.95 -16.54
N GLY A 57 -3.55 -23.91 -16.72
CA GLY A 57 -3.85 -24.94 -15.73
C GLY A 57 -2.63 -25.81 -15.39
N LEU A 58 -1.85 -26.19 -16.40
CA LEU A 58 -0.55 -26.87 -16.21
C LEU A 58 0.43 -25.99 -15.41
N THR A 59 0.51 -24.70 -15.73
CA THR A 59 1.36 -23.75 -15.01
C THR A 59 1.03 -23.74 -13.52
N TYR A 60 -0.26 -23.60 -13.15
CA TYR A 60 -0.63 -23.57 -11.73
C TYR A 60 -0.43 -24.91 -11.02
N ARG A 61 -0.57 -26.03 -11.73
CA ARG A 61 -0.21 -27.34 -11.20
C ARG A 61 1.27 -27.38 -10.81
N PHE A 62 2.18 -27.08 -11.73
CA PHE A 62 3.61 -27.07 -11.45
C PHE A 62 4.00 -26.03 -10.39
N PHE A 63 3.39 -24.83 -10.39
CA PHE A 63 3.64 -23.84 -9.35
C PHE A 63 3.18 -24.29 -7.96
N GLY A 64 2.10 -25.08 -7.88
CA GLY A 64 1.67 -25.71 -6.62
C GLY A 64 2.64 -26.79 -6.16
N GLU A 65 3.05 -27.67 -7.06
CA GLU A 65 4.06 -28.71 -6.78
C GLU A 65 5.42 -28.10 -6.40
N LEU A 66 5.81 -26.96 -6.97
CA LEU A 66 7.02 -26.23 -6.55
C LEU A 66 6.87 -25.56 -5.17
N ALA A 67 5.64 -25.26 -4.74
CA ALA A 67 5.36 -24.64 -3.44
C ALA A 67 5.28 -25.67 -2.30
N ASP A 68 4.87 -26.89 -2.61
CA ASP A 68 4.81 -28.04 -1.70
C ASP A 68 5.22 -29.30 -2.48
N PRO A 69 6.54 -29.53 -2.65
CA PRO A 69 7.05 -30.66 -3.40
C PRO A 69 6.52 -31.99 -2.86
N PRO A 70 5.92 -32.84 -3.70
CA PRO A 70 5.45 -34.15 -3.27
C PRO A 70 6.60 -35.13 -2.97
N ASP A 71 7.77 -34.89 -3.55
CA ASP A 71 8.96 -35.74 -3.53
C ASP A 71 10.14 -35.16 -2.74
N GLU A 72 10.02 -33.95 -2.20
CA GLU A 72 11.05 -33.31 -1.36
C GLU A 72 10.47 -32.89 0.02
N THR A 73 11.36 -32.63 0.99
CA THR A 73 10.97 -32.34 2.39
C THR A 73 10.46 -30.90 2.61
N GLY A 74 10.20 -30.13 1.54
CA GLY A 74 9.63 -28.79 1.58
C GLY A 74 10.14 -27.88 0.45
N ALA A 75 9.46 -26.76 0.22
CA ALA A 75 9.87 -25.82 -0.82
C ALA A 75 11.19 -25.13 -0.51
N VAL A 76 12.12 -25.17 -1.47
CA VAL A 76 13.39 -24.47 -1.38
C VAL A 76 13.18 -22.97 -1.71
N PRO A 77 13.47 -22.02 -0.80
CA PRO A 77 13.24 -20.59 -1.04
C PRO A 77 13.91 -20.06 -2.32
N ALA A 78 15.08 -20.61 -2.67
CA ALA A 78 15.84 -20.27 -3.87
C ALA A 78 15.09 -20.60 -5.19
N VAL A 79 14.05 -21.44 -5.16
CA VAL A 79 13.25 -21.79 -6.35
C VAL A 79 12.56 -20.56 -6.92
N ARG A 80 12.10 -19.62 -6.08
CA ARG A 80 11.43 -18.39 -6.58
C ARG A 80 12.41 -17.49 -7.33
N ASP A 81 13.62 -17.34 -6.82
CA ASP A 81 14.67 -16.55 -7.47
C ASP A 81 15.15 -17.23 -8.76
N MET A 82 15.26 -18.56 -8.76
CA MET A 82 15.58 -19.34 -9.96
C MET A 82 14.49 -19.20 -11.03
N LEU A 83 13.20 -19.26 -10.66
CA LEU A 83 12.09 -19.05 -11.58
C LEU A 83 12.12 -17.64 -12.17
N TRP A 84 12.45 -16.63 -11.36
CA TRP A 84 12.60 -15.25 -11.84
C TRP A 84 13.70 -15.15 -12.90
N ALA A 85 14.88 -15.69 -12.60
CA ALA A 85 16.01 -15.67 -13.51
C ALA A 85 15.72 -16.43 -14.82
N ARG A 86 15.05 -17.59 -14.74
CA ARG A 86 14.78 -18.46 -15.91
C ARG A 86 13.61 -17.99 -16.76
N LEU A 87 12.50 -17.61 -16.15
CA LEU A 87 11.25 -17.29 -16.86
C LEU A 87 11.18 -15.83 -17.33
N ARG A 88 12.07 -14.96 -16.83
CA ARG A 88 12.10 -13.52 -17.15
C ARG A 88 10.76 -12.79 -16.90
N ILE A 89 9.95 -13.30 -15.98
CA ILE A 89 8.69 -12.68 -15.53
C ILE A 89 8.90 -11.92 -14.22
N THR A 90 8.08 -10.90 -13.94
CA THR A 90 8.27 -10.09 -12.74
C THR A 90 8.10 -10.90 -11.44
N PRO A 91 8.80 -10.57 -10.34
CA PRO A 91 8.60 -11.21 -9.03
C PRO A 91 7.15 -11.12 -8.53
N LYS A 92 6.44 -10.05 -8.90
CA LYS A 92 5.01 -9.86 -8.60
C LYS A 92 4.14 -10.91 -9.29
N GLU A 93 4.43 -11.23 -10.54
CA GLU A 93 3.72 -12.26 -11.29
C GLU A 93 4.03 -13.66 -10.76
N ILE A 94 5.28 -13.95 -10.40
CA ILE A 94 5.65 -15.22 -9.74
C ILE A 94 4.87 -15.39 -8.44
N THR A 95 4.90 -14.37 -7.58
CA THR A 95 4.16 -14.36 -6.31
C THR A 95 2.67 -14.54 -6.53
N ARG A 96 2.10 -13.88 -7.54
CA ARG A 96 0.68 -14.02 -7.90
C ARG A 96 0.36 -15.46 -8.29
N ARG A 97 1.16 -16.09 -9.14
CA ARG A 97 0.95 -17.49 -9.58
C ARG A 97 1.05 -18.47 -8.42
N PHE A 98 2.03 -18.30 -7.53
CA PHE A 98 2.14 -19.10 -6.30
C PHE A 98 0.92 -18.94 -5.39
N ARG A 99 0.43 -17.71 -5.18
CA ARG A 99 -0.76 -17.46 -4.36
C ARG A 99 -2.01 -18.10 -4.96
N LEU A 100 -2.20 -17.98 -6.27
CA LEU A 100 -3.34 -18.60 -6.93
C LEU A 100 -3.25 -20.13 -6.88
N ALA A 101 -2.08 -20.69 -7.18
CA ALA A 101 -1.84 -22.13 -7.05
C ALA A 101 -2.14 -22.63 -5.62
N ALA A 102 -1.75 -21.90 -4.59
CA ALA A 102 -2.07 -22.28 -3.20
C ALA A 102 -3.58 -22.34 -2.90
N ARG A 103 -4.42 -21.59 -3.63
CA ARG A 103 -5.89 -21.62 -3.48
C ARG A 103 -6.52 -22.77 -4.25
N ILE A 104 -6.03 -23.04 -5.46
CA ILE A 104 -6.63 -24.01 -6.37
C ILE A 104 -5.93 -25.36 -6.38
N ARG A 105 -4.90 -25.61 -5.59
CA ARG A 105 -4.24 -26.93 -5.53
C ARG A 105 -4.56 -27.63 -4.21
N PRO A 106 -4.56 -28.98 -4.18
CA PRO A 106 -4.61 -29.71 -2.92
C PRO A 106 -3.54 -29.21 -1.97
N ARG A 107 -3.89 -29.12 -0.68
CA ARG A 107 -3.02 -28.62 0.39
C ARG A 107 -2.75 -29.73 1.38
N ARG A 108 -1.78 -29.55 2.28
CA ARG A 108 -1.57 -30.41 3.44
C ARG A 108 -2.03 -29.68 4.71
N SER A 109 -2.71 -30.39 5.60
CA SER A 109 -3.00 -29.88 6.95
C SER A 109 -1.70 -29.73 7.75
N LEU A 110 -1.77 -29.08 8.91
CA LEU A 110 -0.63 -29.03 9.85
C LEU A 110 -0.16 -30.45 10.29
N THR A 111 -1.05 -31.44 10.20
CA THR A 111 -0.77 -32.86 10.50
C THR A 111 -0.30 -33.65 9.28
N GLY A 112 -0.15 -33.01 8.11
CA GLY A 112 0.29 -33.64 6.86
C GLY A 112 -0.81 -34.35 6.06
N ALA A 113 -2.05 -34.38 6.56
CA ALA A 113 -3.18 -35.00 5.86
C ALA A 113 -3.57 -34.15 4.62
N PRO A 114 -3.87 -34.78 3.48
CA PRO A 114 -4.28 -34.06 2.29
C PRO A 114 -5.63 -33.36 2.52
N MET A 115 -5.70 -32.08 2.17
CA MET A 115 -6.90 -31.25 2.18
C MET A 115 -7.26 -30.85 0.74
N PRO A 116 -8.56 -30.74 0.43
CA PRO A 116 -8.99 -30.23 -0.87
C PRO A 116 -8.52 -28.79 -1.09
N PRO A 117 -8.44 -28.35 -2.36
CA PRO A 117 -8.23 -26.95 -2.70
C PRO A 117 -9.29 -26.06 -2.02
N GLU A 118 -8.97 -24.79 -1.82
CA GLU A 118 -9.91 -23.79 -1.30
C GLU A 118 -11.08 -23.56 -2.27
N LEU A 119 -10.79 -23.61 -3.57
CA LEU A 119 -11.74 -23.42 -4.66
C LEU A 119 -11.74 -24.65 -5.60
N PRO A 120 -12.41 -25.76 -5.22
CA PRO A 120 -12.39 -27.01 -5.98
C PRO A 120 -13.09 -26.94 -7.34
N GLU A 121 -14.17 -26.18 -7.47
CA GLU A 121 -14.89 -26.06 -8.75
C GLU A 121 -14.04 -25.25 -9.74
N LEU A 122 -13.39 -24.19 -9.25
CA LEU A 122 -12.48 -23.38 -10.05
C LEU A 122 -11.22 -24.18 -10.45
N GLU A 123 -10.69 -25.04 -9.57
CA GLU A 123 -9.59 -25.96 -9.89
C GLU A 123 -9.93 -26.84 -11.09
N ALA A 124 -11.09 -27.51 -11.04
CA ALA A 124 -11.53 -28.41 -12.09
C ALA A 124 -11.72 -27.67 -13.43
N ALA A 125 -12.32 -26.48 -13.41
CA ALA A 125 -12.50 -25.66 -14.60
C ALA A 125 -11.17 -25.19 -15.22
N ILE A 126 -10.20 -24.82 -14.38
CA ILE A 126 -8.85 -24.44 -14.82
C ILE A 126 -8.13 -25.64 -15.44
N GLN A 127 -8.19 -26.82 -14.82
CA GLN A 127 -7.57 -28.04 -15.36
C GLN A 127 -8.21 -28.46 -16.70
N ALA A 128 -9.51 -28.28 -16.85
CA ALA A 128 -10.24 -28.52 -18.09
C ALA A 128 -9.97 -27.46 -19.18
N GLY A 129 -9.31 -26.35 -18.85
CA GLY A 129 -9.05 -25.24 -19.78
C GLY A 129 -10.32 -24.48 -20.19
N THR A 130 -11.39 -24.52 -19.40
CA THR A 130 -12.67 -23.87 -19.74
C THR A 130 -12.66 -22.37 -19.43
N VAL A 131 -11.88 -21.95 -18.43
CA VAL A 131 -11.84 -20.55 -17.94
C VAL A 131 -10.50 -19.87 -18.21
N GLY A 132 -10.56 -18.57 -18.55
CA GLY A 132 -9.39 -17.72 -18.76
C GLY A 132 -8.95 -16.97 -17.49
N GLU A 133 -7.84 -16.24 -17.59
CA GLU A 133 -7.25 -15.48 -16.47
C GLU A 133 -8.21 -14.42 -15.88
N ASP A 134 -9.01 -13.79 -16.74
CA ASP A 134 -9.99 -12.78 -16.33
C ASP A 134 -11.14 -13.40 -15.55
N HIS A 135 -11.61 -14.57 -15.98
CA HIS A 135 -12.60 -15.35 -15.26
C HIS A 135 -12.07 -15.80 -13.90
N ILE A 136 -10.85 -16.32 -13.84
CA ILE A 136 -10.21 -16.73 -12.57
C ILE A 136 -10.16 -15.54 -11.60
N ARG A 137 -9.74 -14.37 -12.07
CA ARG A 137 -9.71 -13.14 -11.26
C ARG A 137 -11.10 -12.73 -10.79
N ALA A 138 -12.11 -12.79 -11.67
CA ALA A 138 -13.48 -12.43 -11.34
C ALA A 138 -14.08 -13.37 -10.28
N VAL A 139 -13.92 -14.69 -10.45
CA VAL A 139 -14.41 -15.71 -9.51
C VAL A 139 -13.72 -15.57 -8.15
N CYS A 140 -12.38 -15.52 -8.11
CA CYS A 140 -11.63 -15.34 -6.87
C CYS A 140 -12.07 -14.08 -6.13
N ARG A 141 -12.21 -12.95 -6.85
CA ARG A 141 -12.63 -11.68 -6.26
C ARG A 141 -14.04 -11.76 -5.68
N ALA A 142 -14.99 -12.34 -6.42
CA ALA A 142 -16.37 -12.46 -5.98
C ALA A 142 -16.48 -13.29 -4.69
N VAL A 143 -15.72 -14.40 -4.59
CA VAL A 143 -15.68 -15.22 -3.36
C VAL A 143 -14.98 -14.48 -2.21
N ASP A 144 -13.87 -13.77 -2.47
CA ASP A 144 -13.13 -13.02 -1.45
C ASP A 144 -13.94 -11.85 -0.84
N GLU A 145 -14.87 -11.30 -1.62
CA GLU A 145 -15.75 -10.20 -1.23
C GLU A 145 -16.96 -10.64 -0.40
N LEU A 146 -17.23 -11.94 -0.28
CA LEU A 146 -18.29 -12.47 0.59
C LEU A 146 -18.00 -12.15 2.07
N PRO A 147 -19.01 -11.70 2.84
CA PRO A 147 -18.84 -11.39 4.26
C PRO A 147 -18.71 -12.65 5.12
N SER A 148 -18.19 -12.48 6.33
CA SER A 148 -17.95 -13.57 7.29
C SER A 148 -19.24 -14.28 7.75
N CYS A 149 -20.39 -13.61 7.65
CA CYS A 149 -21.70 -14.16 8.00
C CYS A 149 -22.23 -15.18 6.98
N VAL A 150 -21.65 -15.24 5.77
CA VAL A 150 -22.05 -16.22 4.75
C VAL A 150 -21.56 -17.60 5.16
N SER A 151 -22.45 -18.59 5.13
CA SER A 151 -22.09 -19.96 5.50
C SER A 151 -21.06 -20.54 4.51
N PRO A 152 -20.17 -21.44 4.94
CA PRO A 152 -19.22 -22.11 4.03
C PRO A 152 -19.92 -22.85 2.88
N THR A 153 -21.13 -23.36 3.12
CA THR A 153 -21.94 -24.05 2.10
C THR A 153 -22.43 -23.07 1.04
N ASP A 154 -22.91 -21.89 1.44
CA ASP A 154 -23.37 -20.86 0.50
C ASP A 154 -22.20 -20.27 -0.29
N ALA A 155 -21.04 -20.09 0.34
CA ALA A 155 -19.82 -19.68 -0.34
C ALA A 155 -19.39 -20.72 -1.40
N ALA A 156 -19.47 -22.01 -1.09
CA ALA A 156 -19.20 -23.09 -2.05
C ALA A 156 -20.23 -23.13 -3.19
N ASN A 157 -21.52 -22.89 -2.90
CA ASN A 157 -22.56 -22.78 -3.93
C ASN A 157 -22.36 -21.55 -4.83
N ALA A 158 -21.91 -20.43 -4.26
CA ALA A 158 -21.53 -19.24 -4.99
C ALA A 158 -20.36 -19.52 -5.95
N GLU A 159 -19.29 -20.17 -5.47
CA GLU A 159 -18.18 -20.61 -6.31
C GLU A 159 -18.66 -21.47 -7.48
N ARG A 160 -19.42 -22.53 -7.20
CA ARG A 160 -19.95 -23.44 -8.23
C ARG A 160 -20.74 -22.69 -9.30
N THR A 161 -21.66 -21.82 -8.86
CA THR A 161 -22.51 -21.03 -9.76
C THR A 161 -21.68 -20.10 -10.64
N LEU A 162 -20.70 -19.40 -10.05
CA LEU A 162 -19.81 -18.50 -10.77
C LEU A 162 -18.96 -19.24 -11.81
N VAL A 163 -18.41 -20.40 -11.45
CA VAL A 163 -17.60 -21.23 -12.35
C VAL A 163 -18.44 -21.78 -13.52
N GLN A 164 -19.66 -22.26 -13.25
CA GLN A 164 -20.57 -22.72 -14.30
C GLN A 164 -20.91 -21.61 -15.32
N HIS A 165 -21.08 -20.38 -14.85
CA HIS A 165 -21.30 -19.22 -15.72
C HIS A 165 -20.02 -18.76 -16.42
N ALA A 166 -18.86 -18.85 -15.76
CA ALA A 166 -17.57 -18.49 -16.35
C ALA A 166 -17.21 -19.34 -17.58
N ALA A 167 -17.70 -20.58 -17.66
CA ALA A 167 -17.54 -21.43 -18.83
C ALA A 167 -18.34 -20.96 -20.06
N LYS A 168 -19.31 -20.05 -19.89
CA LYS A 168 -20.28 -19.67 -20.93
C LYS A 168 -20.31 -18.16 -21.23
N LEU A 169 -19.90 -17.33 -20.27
CA LEU A 169 -20.10 -15.88 -20.31
C LEU A 169 -18.77 -15.13 -20.18
N ASP A 170 -18.77 -13.87 -20.61
CA ASP A 170 -17.64 -12.96 -20.43
C ASP A 170 -17.33 -12.71 -18.93
N ALA A 171 -16.04 -12.50 -18.62
CA ALA A 171 -15.58 -12.29 -17.24
C ALA A 171 -16.21 -11.05 -16.58
N GLY A 172 -16.52 -10.01 -17.35
CA GLY A 172 -17.24 -8.83 -16.85
C GLY A 172 -18.68 -9.13 -16.45
N ILE A 173 -19.35 -10.07 -17.15
CA ILE A 173 -20.68 -10.57 -16.74
C ILE A 173 -20.55 -11.39 -15.46
N VAL A 174 -19.56 -12.27 -15.36
CA VAL A 174 -19.30 -13.06 -14.15
C VAL A 174 -19.04 -12.18 -12.94
N ALA A 175 -18.29 -11.08 -13.10
CA ALA A 175 -18.07 -10.11 -12.03
C ALA A 175 -19.39 -9.47 -11.54
N ARG A 176 -20.30 -9.12 -12.46
CA ARG A 176 -21.64 -8.61 -12.10
C ARG A 176 -22.51 -9.67 -11.44
N LEU A 177 -22.42 -10.93 -11.87
CA LEU A 177 -23.09 -12.05 -11.21
C LEU A 177 -22.57 -12.26 -9.79
N GLY A 178 -21.25 -12.15 -9.58
CA GLY A 178 -20.64 -12.19 -8.26
C GLY A 178 -21.20 -11.14 -7.31
N GLN A 179 -21.34 -9.91 -7.79
CA GLN A 179 -21.98 -8.84 -7.00
C GLN A 179 -23.43 -9.19 -6.66
N ARG A 180 -24.22 -9.66 -7.62
CA ARG A 180 -25.62 -10.05 -7.38
C ARG A 180 -25.76 -11.20 -6.39
N ILE A 181 -24.87 -12.19 -6.46
CA ILE A 181 -24.83 -13.30 -5.49
C ILE A 181 -24.49 -12.74 -4.10
N ALA A 182 -23.50 -11.87 -3.99
CA ALA A 182 -23.14 -11.24 -2.72
C ALA A 182 -24.32 -10.42 -2.14
N ASP A 183 -25.03 -9.66 -2.97
CA ASP A 183 -26.20 -8.87 -2.57
C ASP A 183 -27.36 -9.79 -2.12
N HIS A 184 -27.54 -10.95 -2.75
CA HIS A 184 -28.56 -11.92 -2.35
C HIS A 184 -28.22 -12.64 -1.04
N LEU A 185 -26.94 -12.96 -0.83
CA LEU A 185 -26.46 -13.62 0.39
C LEU A 185 -26.34 -12.65 1.58
N ASN A 186 -26.23 -11.35 1.31
CA ASN A 186 -26.16 -10.31 2.34
C ASN A 186 -27.05 -9.10 1.96
N PRO A 187 -28.39 -9.27 1.95
CA PRO A 187 -29.32 -8.22 1.51
C PRO A 187 -29.28 -6.97 2.40
N ASP A 188 -29.00 -7.16 3.69
CA ASP A 188 -28.93 -6.08 4.67
C ASP A 188 -27.56 -5.37 4.67
N GLY A 189 -26.59 -5.86 3.91
CA GLY A 189 -25.24 -5.28 3.85
C GLY A 189 -24.50 -5.34 5.19
N HIS A 190 -24.76 -6.37 6.00
CA HIS A 190 -24.05 -6.57 7.26
C HIS A 190 -22.61 -7.01 7.01
N PHE A 191 -21.66 -6.17 7.39
CA PHE A 191 -20.22 -6.46 7.41
C PHE A 191 -19.69 -6.23 8.81
N ASP A 192 -19.04 -7.23 9.38
CA ASP A 192 -18.42 -7.12 10.69
C ASP A 192 -17.09 -6.34 10.63
N ASP A 193 -16.49 -6.11 11.79
CA ASP A 193 -15.20 -5.41 11.85
C ASP A 193 -14.04 -6.26 11.29
N HIS A 194 -14.18 -7.59 11.25
CA HIS A 194 -13.19 -8.48 10.67
C HIS A 194 -13.18 -8.40 9.13
N ASP A 195 -14.34 -8.32 8.49
CA ASP A 195 -14.52 -8.11 7.05
C ASP A 195 -13.92 -6.76 6.63
N ARG A 196 -14.23 -5.70 7.39
CA ARG A 196 -13.63 -4.37 7.17
C ARG A 196 -12.12 -4.40 7.37
N ALA A 197 -11.64 -5.11 8.38
CA ALA A 197 -10.21 -5.27 8.64
C ALA A 197 -9.48 -6.02 7.53
N ARG A 198 -10.10 -7.05 6.94
CA ARG A 198 -9.58 -7.82 5.81
C ARG A 198 -9.48 -6.97 4.55
N ARG A 199 -10.45 -6.08 4.32
CA ARG A 199 -10.56 -5.28 3.08
C ARG A 199 -9.81 -3.95 3.11
N ARG A 200 -9.63 -3.34 4.29
CA ARG A 200 -8.92 -2.05 4.38
C ARG A 200 -7.46 -2.19 3.93
N GLY A 201 -6.98 -1.22 3.17
CA GLY A 201 -5.59 -1.18 2.74
C GLY A 201 -5.35 -0.07 1.75
N LEU A 202 -4.26 0.69 1.95
CA LEU A 202 -3.79 1.72 1.03
C LEU A 202 -2.47 1.28 0.40
N ARG A 203 -2.30 1.60 -0.87
CA ARG A 203 -1.10 1.34 -1.66
C ARG A 203 -0.64 2.64 -2.28
N LEU A 204 0.62 2.97 -2.08
CA LEU A 204 1.30 4.06 -2.75
C LEU A 204 2.20 3.47 -3.84
N SER A 205 2.03 3.91 -5.08
CA SER A 205 2.87 3.47 -6.19
C SER A 205 4.30 4.02 -6.05
N PRO A 206 5.29 3.40 -6.72
CA PRO A 206 6.56 4.06 -6.98
C PRO A 206 6.34 5.45 -7.59
N GLN A 207 7.28 6.36 -7.31
CA GLN A 207 7.23 7.71 -7.82
C GLN A 207 7.54 7.72 -9.32
N GLY A 208 6.72 8.43 -10.09
CA GLY A 208 6.91 8.68 -11.52
C GLY A 208 8.07 9.63 -11.80
N ALA A 209 8.39 9.79 -13.09
CA ALA A 209 9.45 10.71 -13.53
C ALA A 209 9.10 12.18 -13.23
N ASP A 210 7.81 12.51 -13.19
CA ASP A 210 7.23 13.80 -12.82
C ASP A 210 7.24 14.07 -11.30
N GLY A 211 7.63 13.09 -10.48
CA GLY A 211 7.58 13.19 -9.02
C GLY A 211 6.22 12.82 -8.42
N MET A 212 5.25 12.39 -9.22
CA MET A 212 3.91 12.02 -8.74
C MET A 212 3.85 10.55 -8.33
N SER A 213 2.96 10.21 -7.39
CA SER A 213 2.67 8.83 -6.99
C SER A 213 1.17 8.60 -6.93
N GLN A 214 0.71 7.44 -7.36
CA GLN A 214 -0.68 7.03 -7.25
C GLN A 214 -0.94 6.45 -5.86
N LEU A 215 -1.92 7.01 -5.14
CA LEU A 215 -2.47 6.43 -3.92
C LEU A 215 -3.80 5.73 -4.27
N SER A 216 -3.93 4.45 -3.91
CA SER A 216 -5.13 3.65 -4.19
C SER A 216 -5.44 2.70 -3.05
N GLY A 217 -6.72 2.37 -2.84
CA GLY A 217 -7.12 1.40 -1.83
C GLY A 217 -8.50 1.63 -1.23
N LEU A 218 -8.86 0.78 -0.27
CA LEU A 218 -10.10 0.88 0.50
C LEU A 218 -9.78 1.36 1.91
N ILE A 219 -10.53 2.34 2.41
CA ILE A 219 -10.44 2.85 3.77
C ILE A 219 -11.66 2.39 4.58
N ASP A 220 -11.47 2.20 5.88
CA ASP A 220 -12.58 1.85 6.77
C ASP A 220 -13.49 3.07 7.04
N PRO A 221 -14.72 2.85 7.57
CA PRO A 221 -15.67 3.94 7.81
C PRO A 221 -15.13 5.04 8.73
N GLN A 222 -14.33 4.66 9.74
CA GLN A 222 -13.72 5.62 10.66
C GLN A 222 -12.71 6.54 9.94
N THR A 223 -11.82 5.96 9.13
CA THR A 223 -10.87 6.73 8.31
C THR A 223 -11.60 7.58 7.28
N ARG A 224 -12.69 7.08 6.69
CA ARG A 224 -13.55 7.86 5.79
C ARG A 224 -14.11 9.11 6.48
N ALA A 225 -14.64 8.97 7.70
CA ALA A 225 -15.16 10.10 8.46
C ALA A 225 -14.09 11.15 8.78
N TYR A 226 -12.87 10.73 9.20
CA TYR A 226 -11.75 11.66 9.40
C TYR A 226 -11.35 12.36 8.11
N PHE A 227 -11.35 11.64 6.99
CA PHE A 227 -11.01 12.19 5.70
C PHE A 227 -12.03 13.24 5.22
N GLU A 228 -13.33 12.97 5.37
CA GLU A 228 -14.40 13.91 5.04
C GLU A 228 -14.34 15.19 5.88
N ALA A 229 -13.99 15.08 7.17
CA ALA A 229 -13.80 16.23 8.04
C ALA A 229 -12.63 17.13 7.58
N ILE A 230 -11.53 16.53 7.09
CA ILE A 230 -10.40 17.29 6.55
C ILE A 230 -10.75 17.88 5.17
N GLU A 231 -11.47 17.12 4.32
CA GLU A 231 -11.95 17.59 3.02
C GLU A 231 -12.86 18.83 3.15
N ALA A 232 -13.64 18.93 4.23
CA ALA A 232 -14.47 20.10 4.50
C ALA A 232 -13.67 21.41 4.62
N VAL A 233 -12.40 21.36 5.05
CA VAL A 233 -11.54 22.54 5.24
C VAL A 233 -11.17 23.22 3.91
N VAL A 234 -11.13 22.45 2.82
CA VAL A 234 -10.74 22.92 1.49
C VAL A 234 -11.92 23.12 0.53
N ARG A 235 -13.16 22.91 1.00
CA ARG A 235 -14.37 23.17 0.22
C ARG A 235 -14.47 24.66 -0.15
N PRO A 236 -14.94 25.00 -1.36
CA PRO A 236 -15.12 26.38 -1.78
C PRO A 236 -16.16 27.07 -0.88
N GLY A 237 -15.82 28.26 -0.37
CA GLY A 237 -16.65 29.02 0.57
C GLY A 237 -15.92 29.42 1.86
N ARG A 238 -16.70 29.85 2.86
CA ARG A 238 -16.31 30.64 4.06
C ARG A 238 -15.28 30.03 5.02
N HIS A 239 -14.61 28.93 4.68
CA HIS A 239 -13.61 28.27 5.54
C HIS A 239 -12.16 28.62 5.22
N ARG A 240 -11.89 29.39 4.17
CA ARG A 240 -10.53 29.89 3.87
C ARG A 240 -10.35 31.31 4.40
N ARG A 241 -9.46 31.47 5.40
CA ARG A 241 -9.17 32.77 6.05
C ARG A 241 -8.28 33.71 5.22
N GLU A 242 -7.70 33.23 4.12
CA GLU A 242 -6.59 33.89 3.41
C GLU A 242 -6.89 34.21 1.93
N THR A 243 -8.14 34.10 1.47
CA THR A 243 -8.49 34.40 0.07
C THR A 243 -9.67 35.34 0.02
N ASP A 244 -9.60 36.29 -0.90
CA ASP A 244 -10.68 37.20 -1.22
C ASP A 244 -11.97 36.39 -1.45
N PRO A 245 -13.05 36.65 -0.69
CA PRO A 245 -14.31 35.90 -0.82
C PRO A 245 -14.92 35.95 -2.23
N GLU A 246 -14.48 36.88 -3.07
CA GLU A 246 -14.93 37.03 -4.47
C GLU A 246 -14.18 36.12 -5.46
N GLN A 247 -13.05 35.52 -5.08
CA GLN A 247 -12.22 34.76 -6.02
C GLN A 247 -12.76 33.34 -6.21
N ARG A 248 -13.29 33.07 -7.42
CA ARG A 248 -13.85 31.76 -7.78
C ARG A 248 -12.77 30.67 -7.72
N ASP A 249 -13.05 29.61 -6.96
CA ASP A 249 -12.15 28.45 -6.88
C ASP A 249 -12.26 27.58 -8.14
N HIS A 250 -11.22 27.61 -8.99
CA HIS A 250 -11.14 26.86 -10.23
C HIS A 250 -10.63 25.41 -10.08
N ARG A 251 -10.23 24.99 -8.88
CA ARG A 251 -9.70 23.64 -8.65
C ARG A 251 -10.79 22.58 -8.78
N THR A 252 -10.43 21.44 -9.38
CA THR A 252 -11.34 20.30 -9.49
C THR A 252 -11.60 19.67 -8.10
N PRO A 253 -12.70 18.93 -7.92
CA PRO A 253 -12.96 18.19 -6.68
C PRO A 253 -11.78 17.28 -6.27
N ALA A 254 -11.15 16.61 -7.24
CA ALA A 254 -9.98 15.75 -6.99
C ALA A 254 -8.76 16.54 -6.51
N GLN A 255 -8.48 17.71 -7.10
CA GLN A 255 -7.39 18.59 -6.65
C GLN A 255 -7.62 19.10 -5.23
N ARG A 256 -8.86 19.46 -4.89
CA ARG A 256 -9.21 19.86 -3.52
C ARG A 256 -9.03 18.69 -2.55
N CYS A 257 -9.53 17.51 -2.89
CA CYS A 257 -9.37 16.30 -2.10
C CYS A 257 -7.87 15.99 -1.82
N HIS A 258 -7.00 16.16 -2.83
CA HIS A 258 -5.56 16.08 -2.66
C HIS A 258 -5.02 17.15 -1.68
N ASP A 259 -5.42 18.41 -1.84
CA ASP A 259 -4.97 19.49 -0.95
C ASP A 259 -5.41 19.29 0.51
N ALA A 260 -6.62 18.74 0.71
CA ALA A 260 -7.10 18.34 2.03
C ALA A 260 -6.23 17.24 2.64
N LEU A 261 -5.96 16.18 1.87
CA LEU A 261 -5.06 15.11 2.33
C LEU A 261 -3.69 15.68 2.74
N LYS A 262 -3.11 16.55 1.91
CA LYS A 262 -1.84 17.22 2.18
C LYS A 262 -1.89 18.04 3.46
N LEU A 263 -2.94 18.84 3.65
CA LEU A 263 -3.14 19.66 4.84
C LEU A 263 -3.29 18.82 6.12
N GLY A 264 -4.07 17.74 6.07
CA GLY A 264 -4.26 16.82 7.18
C GLY A 264 -2.96 16.14 7.59
N LEU A 265 -2.18 15.66 6.62
CA LEU A 265 -0.87 15.06 6.85
C LEU A 265 0.14 16.08 7.42
N GLU A 266 0.17 17.30 6.88
CA GLU A 266 1.01 18.38 7.39
C GLU A 266 0.66 18.72 8.85
N ALA A 267 -0.63 18.93 9.15
CA ALA A 267 -1.09 19.22 10.51
C ALA A 267 -0.78 18.08 11.49
N ALA A 268 -0.93 16.83 11.06
CA ALA A 268 -0.65 15.67 11.88
C ALA A 268 0.85 15.55 12.21
N ILE A 269 1.74 15.73 11.22
CA ILE A 269 3.19 15.72 11.44
C ILE A 269 3.61 16.89 12.35
N CYS A 270 3.09 18.09 12.09
CA CYS A 270 3.32 19.30 12.91
C CYS A 270 2.87 19.14 14.38
N SER A 271 1.90 18.27 14.66
CA SER A 271 1.38 18.07 16.01
C SER A 271 2.43 17.52 16.98
N GLY A 272 3.47 16.83 16.47
CA GLY A 272 4.50 16.17 17.27
C GLY A 272 3.99 14.99 18.10
N LYS A 273 2.74 14.55 17.91
CA LYS A 273 2.09 13.49 18.72
C LYS A 273 2.36 12.06 18.25
N PHE A 274 2.98 11.87 17.08
CA PHE A 274 3.25 10.55 16.49
C PHE A 274 4.35 9.72 17.18
N GLY A 275 4.86 10.17 18.33
CA GLY A 275 5.89 9.45 19.08
C GLY A 275 7.21 9.34 18.32
N SER A 276 7.92 8.23 18.52
CA SER A 276 9.22 7.96 17.91
C SER A 276 9.22 6.63 17.15
N HIS A 277 9.78 6.63 15.94
CA HIS A 277 10.08 5.45 15.15
C HIS A 277 11.59 5.24 15.11
N ARG A 278 12.08 4.05 15.50
CA ARG A 278 13.52 3.72 15.58
C ARG A 278 14.35 4.75 16.36
N GLY A 279 13.79 5.30 17.44
CA GLY A 279 14.45 6.29 18.31
C GLY A 279 14.37 7.75 17.82
N HIS A 280 13.82 8.00 16.63
CA HIS A 280 13.63 9.35 16.09
C HIS A 280 12.16 9.76 16.09
N PRO A 281 11.82 11.03 16.37
CA PRO A 281 10.45 11.50 16.19
C PRO A 281 10.03 11.34 14.73
N VAL A 282 8.77 10.98 14.48
CA VAL A 282 8.22 10.86 13.13
C VAL A 282 8.29 12.24 12.45
N THR A 283 9.26 12.41 11.56
CA THR A 283 9.61 13.68 10.92
C THR A 283 10.07 13.43 9.48
N VAL A 284 9.85 14.40 8.60
CA VAL A 284 10.37 14.34 7.23
C VAL A 284 11.85 14.75 7.26
N ILE A 285 12.74 13.81 6.94
CA ILE A 285 14.17 14.06 6.79
C ILE A 285 14.45 14.22 5.31
N VAL A 286 15.13 15.30 4.93
CA VAL A 286 15.54 15.58 3.56
C VAL A 286 17.05 15.85 3.54
N THR A 287 17.73 15.20 2.61
CA THR A 287 19.19 15.34 2.42
C THR A 287 19.45 16.05 1.10
N THR A 288 20.23 17.13 1.16
CA THR A 288 20.71 17.94 0.03
C THR A 288 22.02 18.65 0.42
N THR A 289 22.74 19.23 -0.53
CA THR A 289 23.91 20.06 -0.22
C THR A 289 23.50 21.53 0.00
N LEU A 290 24.31 22.27 0.77
CA LEU A 290 24.10 23.71 0.94
C LEU A 290 24.22 24.44 -0.39
N ALA A 291 25.16 24.02 -1.25
CA ALA A 291 25.35 24.59 -2.58
C ALA A 291 24.14 24.37 -3.50
N GLU A 292 23.51 23.19 -3.42
CA GLU A 292 22.25 22.92 -4.12
C GLU A 292 21.10 23.76 -3.56
N LEU A 293 21.00 23.92 -2.24
CA LEU A 293 19.95 24.72 -1.63
C LEU A 293 20.08 26.21 -1.98
N ASP A 294 21.31 26.74 -1.95
CA ASP A 294 21.62 28.12 -2.32
C ASP A 294 21.32 28.38 -3.81
N ARG A 295 21.80 27.49 -4.70
CA ARG A 295 21.47 27.54 -6.12
C ARG A 295 19.96 27.46 -6.36
N ALA A 296 19.25 26.61 -5.63
CA ALA A 296 17.80 26.50 -5.75
C ALA A 296 17.07 27.77 -5.30
N ALA A 297 17.52 28.41 -4.21
CA ALA A 297 16.96 29.67 -3.75
C ALA A 297 17.13 30.77 -4.81
N HIS A 298 18.31 30.86 -5.43
CA HIS A 298 18.56 31.77 -6.54
C HIS A 298 17.72 31.43 -7.78
N ALA A 299 17.60 30.15 -8.15
CA ALA A 299 16.77 29.69 -9.28
C ALA A 299 15.25 29.89 -9.09
N VAL A 300 14.79 30.12 -7.85
CA VAL A 300 13.38 30.51 -7.60
C VAL A 300 13.17 31.98 -7.95
N ALA A 301 14.15 32.84 -7.70
CA ALA A 301 14.08 34.28 -7.98
C ALA A 301 14.49 34.63 -9.42
N ASP A 302 15.44 33.90 -10.00
CA ASP A 302 16.00 34.14 -11.33
C ASP A 302 15.81 32.90 -12.22
N PRO A 303 14.93 32.95 -13.25
CA PRO A 303 14.71 31.86 -14.18
C PRO A 303 15.92 31.46 -15.05
N SER A 304 16.95 32.33 -15.16
CA SER A 304 18.16 32.03 -15.93
C SER A 304 19.06 30.99 -15.24
N ILE A 305 18.89 30.81 -13.92
CA ILE A 305 19.64 29.86 -13.12
C ILE A 305 18.93 28.50 -13.15
N GLN A 306 19.64 27.47 -13.57
CA GLN A 306 19.10 26.12 -13.62
C GLN A 306 18.79 25.58 -12.22
N MET A 307 17.55 25.09 -12.03
CA MET A 307 17.14 24.40 -10.81
C MET A 307 17.98 23.12 -10.62
N PRO A 308 18.58 22.90 -9.43
CA PRO A 308 19.35 21.70 -9.16
C PRO A 308 18.45 20.46 -9.07
N ALA A 309 19.09 19.28 -9.03
CA ALA A 309 18.40 18.01 -8.94
C ALA A 309 17.50 17.93 -7.69
N PRO A 310 16.40 17.14 -7.73
CA PRO A 310 15.53 16.95 -6.58
C PRO A 310 16.29 16.40 -5.36
N ALA A 311 15.96 16.92 -4.19
CA ALA A 311 16.48 16.41 -2.92
C ALA A 311 15.92 15.01 -2.62
N ARG A 312 16.61 14.25 -1.76
CA ARG A 312 16.19 12.90 -1.37
C ARG A 312 15.59 12.90 0.02
N THR A 313 14.41 12.29 0.18
CA THR A 313 13.83 12.06 1.51
C THR A 313 14.46 10.83 2.16
N GLY A 314 14.39 10.72 3.49
CA GLY A 314 14.84 9.53 4.23
C GLY A 314 14.11 8.23 3.84
N GLY A 315 12.97 8.33 3.14
CA GLY A 315 12.26 7.20 2.54
C GLY A 315 12.70 6.84 1.12
N GLY A 316 13.70 7.55 0.56
CA GLY A 316 14.22 7.34 -0.80
C GLY A 316 13.46 8.06 -1.92
N SER A 317 12.39 8.79 -1.60
CA SER A 317 11.62 9.58 -2.58
C SER A 317 12.37 10.83 -3.03
N ARG A 318 12.06 11.33 -4.22
CA ARG A 318 12.58 12.58 -4.78
C ARG A 318 11.63 13.72 -4.41
N LEU A 319 12.18 14.81 -3.90
CA LEU A 319 11.43 16.02 -3.54
C LEU A 319 11.98 17.21 -4.36
N PRO A 320 11.20 17.81 -5.27
CA PRO A 320 11.63 18.98 -6.01
C PRO A 320 12.10 20.10 -5.08
N MET A 321 13.17 20.80 -5.45
CA MET A 321 13.76 21.83 -4.60
C MET A 321 12.80 22.99 -4.27
N ARG A 322 11.89 23.32 -5.20
CA ARG A 322 10.81 24.29 -4.96
C ARG A 322 9.88 23.86 -3.82
N ASP A 323 9.53 22.58 -3.77
CA ASP A 323 8.69 22.03 -2.70
C ASP A 323 9.47 21.93 -1.39
N LEU A 324 10.75 21.55 -1.44
CA LEU A 324 11.61 21.56 -0.27
C LEU A 324 11.70 22.96 0.34
N ILE A 325 11.96 24.00 -0.46
CA ILE A 325 12.02 25.40 0.01
C ILE A 325 10.68 25.82 0.63
N ARG A 326 9.55 25.44 0.01
CA ARG A 326 8.21 25.73 0.54
C ARG A 326 7.94 25.03 1.87
N MET A 327 8.39 23.78 2.01
CA MET A 327 8.31 23.04 3.28
C MET A 327 9.25 23.63 4.33
N ALA A 328 10.43 24.06 3.91
CA ALA A 328 11.45 24.69 4.73
C ALA A 328 10.95 26.01 5.34
N ALA A 329 10.23 26.84 4.58
CA ALA A 329 9.71 28.12 5.07
C ALA A 329 8.87 28.02 6.36
N LYS A 330 8.32 26.84 6.68
CA LYS A 330 7.52 26.61 7.90
C LYS A 330 8.27 25.86 9.00
N ALA A 331 9.50 25.41 8.77
CA ALA A 331 10.21 24.49 9.64
C ALA A 331 11.37 25.14 10.40
N ILE A 332 11.76 24.52 11.52
CA ILE A 332 12.98 24.86 12.27
C ILE A 332 14.17 24.22 11.57
N HIS A 333 15.11 25.05 11.10
CA HIS A 333 16.31 24.61 10.40
C HIS A 333 17.45 24.27 11.37
N TYR A 334 18.07 23.12 11.15
CA TYR A 334 19.34 22.77 11.76
C TYR A 334 20.34 22.53 10.63
N LEU A 335 21.46 23.26 10.62
CA LEU A 335 22.54 23.05 9.69
C LEU A 335 23.54 22.07 10.32
N ALA A 336 23.61 20.85 9.80
CA ALA A 336 24.70 19.93 10.09
C ALA A 336 25.77 20.11 9.01
N VAL A 337 26.93 20.65 9.38
CA VAL A 337 28.07 20.82 8.48
C VAL A 337 28.96 19.58 8.59
N PHE A 338 29.16 18.91 7.46
CA PHE A 338 30.06 17.76 7.35
C PHE A 338 31.39 18.21 6.75
N ASP A 339 32.49 17.59 7.19
CA ASP A 339 33.79 17.77 6.54
C ASP A 339 33.78 17.03 5.19
N ASN A 340 34.35 17.67 4.16
CA ASN A 340 34.23 17.38 2.72
C ASN A 340 34.60 15.94 2.31
N HIS A 341 35.15 15.14 3.22
CA HIS A 341 35.79 13.87 2.92
C HIS A 341 35.15 12.65 3.59
N THR A 342 34.33 12.82 4.63
CA THR A 342 33.88 11.65 5.42
C THR A 342 32.38 11.53 5.63
N GLY A 343 31.58 12.59 5.38
CA GLY A 343 30.14 12.56 5.68
C GLY A 343 29.85 12.27 7.16
N ARG A 344 30.85 12.46 8.05
CA ARG A 344 30.74 12.22 9.49
C ARG A 344 30.57 13.56 10.20
N PRO A 345 29.54 13.72 11.04
CA PRO A 345 29.39 14.94 11.82
C PRO A 345 30.52 15.01 12.85
N PRO A 346 31.16 16.18 13.05
CA PRO A 346 32.36 16.33 13.88
C PRO A 346 32.13 16.05 15.38
N TYR A 347 30.88 16.05 15.85
CA TYR A 347 30.54 15.63 17.21
C TYR A 347 29.12 15.07 17.28
N LEU A 348 29.00 13.78 17.56
CA LEU A 348 27.76 13.12 17.94
C LEU A 348 27.90 12.71 19.41
N GLY A 349 27.20 13.39 20.32
CA GLY A 349 27.10 12.93 21.70
C GLY A 349 26.70 11.45 21.73
N ARG A 350 27.45 10.61 22.47
CA ARG A 350 27.23 9.16 22.51
C ARG A 350 25.79 8.87 22.97
N GLN A 351 25.01 8.20 22.12
CA GLN A 351 23.79 7.51 22.53
C GLN A 351 23.89 6.04 22.10
N SER A 352 23.40 5.17 22.97
CA SER A 352 23.64 3.73 22.96
C SER A 352 23.15 3.05 21.68
N ARG A 353 24.08 2.79 20.76
CA ARG A 353 24.01 1.64 19.84
C ARG A 353 25.41 1.11 19.58
N ILE A 354 25.66 -0.09 20.10
CA ILE A 354 26.76 -0.97 19.75
C ILE A 354 26.18 -1.91 18.67
N GLY A 355 26.81 -2.02 17.50
CA GLY A 355 26.45 -3.02 16.49
C GLY A 355 26.62 -2.62 15.02
N HIS A 356 27.83 -2.89 14.51
CA HIS A 356 28.23 -3.14 13.10
C HIS A 356 28.69 -1.96 12.21
N CYS A 357 29.98 -2.04 11.86
CA CYS A 357 30.70 -1.19 10.90
C CYS A 357 30.40 -1.58 9.43
N ARG A 358 29.59 -0.76 8.74
CA ARG A 358 29.74 -0.35 7.32
C ARG A 358 28.79 0.84 7.03
N PRO A 359 29.12 1.78 6.12
CA PRO A 359 28.76 3.19 6.29
C PRO A 359 27.31 3.48 5.87
N ALA A 360 26.39 3.40 6.82
CA ALA A 360 25.15 4.16 6.78
C ALA A 360 25.42 5.52 7.44
N ALA A 361 25.83 6.51 6.64
CA ALA A 361 25.74 7.90 7.05
C ALA A 361 24.25 8.27 7.04
N ASP A 362 23.68 8.44 8.22
CA ASP A 362 22.65 9.43 8.56
C ASP A 362 21.89 8.98 9.81
N LEU A 363 22.43 9.35 10.96
CA LEU A 363 21.72 9.25 12.23
C LEU A 363 22.12 10.43 13.12
N LEU A 364 21.16 11.29 13.45
CA LEU A 364 21.34 12.25 14.55
C LEU A 364 20.13 12.20 15.48
N CYS A 365 20.27 11.70 16.69
CA CYS A 365 19.26 11.81 17.75
C CYS A 365 19.49 13.09 18.57
N ALA A 366 18.40 13.67 19.09
CA ALA A 366 18.45 14.38 20.36
C ALA A 366 17.04 14.46 20.99
N ARG A 367 16.92 13.96 22.23
CA ARG A 367 15.89 14.31 23.22
C ARG A 367 16.59 14.94 24.44
N PRO A 368 15.87 15.71 25.27
CA PRO A 368 16.44 16.82 26.01
C PRO A 368 16.89 16.44 27.43
N ARG A 369 17.84 17.19 28.00
CA ARG A 369 17.93 17.35 29.45
C ARG A 369 17.65 18.79 29.86
N LEU A 370 16.81 18.84 30.88
CA LEU A 370 16.37 19.88 31.79
C LEU A 370 17.36 21.03 31.99
N HIS A 371 16.83 22.25 31.99
CA HIS A 371 17.49 23.43 32.56
C HIS A 371 17.54 23.32 34.08
N SER A 372 18.70 23.62 34.65
CA SER A 372 18.82 24.23 35.96
C SER A 372 19.75 25.44 35.88
N SER A 373 19.30 26.52 36.52
CA SER A 373 20.05 27.64 37.11
C SER A 373 20.91 28.54 36.21
N GLN A 374 20.38 29.77 36.04
CA GLN A 374 21.01 31.05 36.43
C GLN A 374 22.52 31.22 36.20
N LEU A 375 22.90 32.27 35.45
CA LEU A 375 23.75 33.36 35.92
C LEU A 375 23.86 34.50 34.87
N SER A 376 23.62 35.71 35.40
CA SER A 376 24.01 37.07 34.99
C SER A 376 24.93 37.23 33.76
N GLY A 377 24.62 38.13 32.83
CA GLY A 377 24.98 39.55 32.96
C GLY A 377 26.43 39.77 32.54
N THR A 378 26.73 40.14 31.28
CA THR A 378 27.21 41.47 30.84
C THR A 378 27.61 41.25 29.36
N GLY A 379 27.10 41.99 28.37
CA GLY A 379 27.61 43.29 27.93
C GLY A 379 28.92 43.15 27.12
N LEU A 380 28.87 43.17 25.77
CA LEU A 380 29.84 43.95 24.97
C LEU A 380 29.49 44.01 23.46
N SER A 381 29.28 45.26 23.04
CA SER A 381 29.35 45.93 21.73
C SER A 381 29.89 45.18 20.50
N LEU A 382 29.09 45.17 19.42
CA LEU A 382 29.52 44.95 18.03
C LEU A 382 30.12 46.24 17.48
N ARG A 383 31.44 46.28 17.28
CA ARG A 383 32.07 47.22 16.33
C ARG A 383 32.24 46.53 14.99
N SER A 384 31.62 47.12 13.97
CA SER A 384 31.91 46.90 12.56
C SER A 384 33.25 47.52 12.21
N SER A 385 34.09 46.79 11.45
CA SER A 385 34.78 47.32 10.26
C SER A 385 35.57 46.21 9.54
N PRO A 386 35.85 46.39 8.23
CA PRO A 386 36.09 45.33 7.25
C PRO A 386 37.57 45.22 6.84
N PHE A 387 37.91 44.11 6.20
CA PHE A 387 38.97 43.85 5.17
C PHE A 387 39.41 42.38 5.35
N ALA A 388 39.24 41.44 4.41
CA ALA A 388 39.72 41.35 3.02
C ALA A 388 40.79 40.24 2.94
N GLY A 389 40.66 39.38 1.93
CA GLY A 389 41.74 38.54 1.43
C GLY A 389 41.77 37.10 1.97
N LEU A 390 41.28 36.16 1.16
CA LEU A 390 42.05 35.03 0.61
C LEU A 390 41.15 33.82 0.32
N GLY A 391 41.30 33.31 -0.90
CA GLY A 391 41.13 31.88 -1.18
C GLY A 391 39.77 31.47 -1.74
N ARG A 392 39.65 31.55 -3.07
CA ARG A 392 38.78 30.65 -3.84
C ARG A 392 39.07 29.21 -3.40
N SER A 393 38.09 28.59 -2.74
CA SER A 393 38.01 27.14 -2.62
C SER A 393 36.53 26.80 -2.62
N ASP A 394 36.09 26.14 -3.68
CA ASP A 394 34.77 25.53 -3.80
C ASP A 394 34.56 24.56 -2.63
N ARG A 395 33.85 25.01 -1.57
CA ARG A 395 33.56 24.18 -0.40
C ARG A 395 32.13 23.66 -0.51
N CYS A 396 32.01 22.41 -0.94
CA CYS A 396 30.77 21.61 -0.88
C CYS A 396 30.35 21.33 0.56
N ARG A 397 29.76 22.33 1.23
CA ARG A 397 29.09 22.15 2.52
C ARG A 397 27.83 21.30 2.28
N GLN A 398 27.76 20.10 2.85
CA GLN A 398 26.50 19.34 2.90
C GLN A 398 25.60 19.95 3.98
N ALA A 399 24.29 20.09 3.70
CA ALA A 399 23.31 20.63 4.63
C ALA A 399 22.22 19.59 4.85
N VAL A 400 22.28 18.84 5.95
CA VAL A 400 21.15 17.97 6.33
C VAL A 400 20.08 18.85 6.94
N LEU A 401 19.05 19.15 6.15
CA LEU A 401 17.91 19.95 6.60
C LEU A 401 16.92 19.04 7.32
N ARG A 402 16.87 19.13 8.64
CA ARG A 402 15.75 18.56 9.40
C ARG A 402 14.57 19.52 9.39
N LEU A 403 13.46 19.10 8.82
CA LEU A 403 12.20 19.81 8.92
C LEU A 403 11.52 19.42 10.23
N ARG A 404 11.80 20.15 11.31
CA ARG A 404 10.98 20.08 12.52
C ARG A 404 10.05 21.28 12.52
N LEU A 405 8.79 21.07 12.17
CA LEU A 405 7.78 22.14 12.20
C LEU A 405 7.51 22.52 13.67
N PRO A 406 7.53 23.81 14.04
CA PRO A 406 7.38 24.23 15.43
C PRO A 406 5.96 23.90 15.93
N PRO A 407 5.79 23.49 17.19
CA PRO A 407 4.46 23.43 17.78
C PRO A 407 3.87 24.84 17.78
N ARG A 408 2.64 25.00 17.26
CA ARG A 408 1.89 26.25 17.44
C ARG A 408 1.69 26.45 18.94
N HIS A 409 2.34 27.46 19.51
CA HIS A 409 2.25 27.79 20.93
C HIS A 409 0.79 28.02 21.34
N GLY A 410 0.26 27.10 22.15
CA GLY A 410 -0.92 27.35 22.97
C GLY A 410 -0.51 28.18 24.17
N LYS A 411 -1.28 29.24 24.46
CA LYS A 411 -1.11 30.14 25.61
C LYS A 411 -0.94 29.35 26.93
N PRO A 412 -0.20 29.89 27.92
CA PRO A 412 -0.06 29.23 29.21
C PRO A 412 -1.41 29.23 29.95
N ARG A 413 -1.93 28.05 30.27
CA ARG A 413 -3.04 27.90 31.20
C ARG A 413 -2.51 28.02 32.63
N ARG A 414 -3.12 28.92 33.40
CA ARG A 414 -2.91 29.11 34.83
C ARG A 414 -3.17 27.81 35.59
N ALA A 415 -2.35 27.57 36.61
CA ALA A 415 -2.57 26.56 37.64
C ALA A 415 -3.76 26.93 38.51
N SER A 416 -4.62 25.96 38.82
CA SER A 416 -5.41 25.97 40.05
C SER A 416 -5.89 24.55 40.39
N HIS A 417 -5.27 24.04 41.45
CA HIS A 417 -5.87 23.30 42.56
C HIS A 417 -6.30 21.84 42.38
N ALA A 418 -5.80 21.08 43.35
CA ALA A 418 -6.03 19.68 43.65
C ALA A 418 -7.47 19.43 44.11
N GLY A 419 -7.92 18.21 43.85
CA GLY A 419 -9.16 17.66 44.36
C GLY A 419 -9.17 16.17 44.08
N HIS A 420 -8.72 15.40 45.07
CA HIS A 420 -9.01 13.97 45.18
C HIS A 420 -10.51 13.72 44.97
N GLN A 421 -10.87 12.68 44.22
CA GLN A 421 -11.89 11.74 44.66
C GLN A 421 -11.89 10.47 43.81
N GLU A 422 -11.87 9.37 44.54
CA GLU A 422 -11.83 7.98 44.12
C GLU A 422 -13.14 7.57 43.46
N TRP A 423 -13.05 6.61 42.53
CA TRP A 423 -14.19 5.88 42.00
C TRP A 423 -14.52 4.71 42.92
N PRO A 424 -15.77 4.48 43.34
CA PRO A 424 -16.12 3.25 44.02
C PRO A 424 -16.48 2.15 43.01
N THR A 425 -15.79 1.03 43.15
CA THR A 425 -16.21 -0.28 42.63
C THR A 425 -17.27 -0.91 43.54
N GLY A 426 -18.36 -1.37 42.94
CA GLY A 426 -18.88 -2.73 43.18
C GLY A 426 -20.02 -2.93 44.19
N LEU A 427 -20.92 -3.81 43.74
CA LEU A 427 -21.79 -4.74 44.48
C LEU A 427 -23.23 -4.33 44.88
N ASP A 428 -24.15 -4.84 44.06
CA ASP A 428 -25.02 -5.99 44.38
C ASP A 428 -26.42 -5.76 45.00
N ARG A 429 -27.38 -6.41 44.32
CA ARG A 429 -28.59 -7.10 44.83
C ARG A 429 -29.83 -6.33 45.33
N ARG A 430 -30.92 -6.65 44.60
CA ARG A 430 -32.24 -7.18 45.02
C ARG A 430 -33.47 -6.25 45.01
N HIS A 431 -34.42 -6.73 44.19
CA HIS A 431 -35.85 -6.96 44.43
C HIS A 431 -36.93 -5.88 44.18
N ARG A 432 -37.92 -6.37 43.38
CA ARG A 432 -39.39 -6.17 43.41
C ARG A 432 -39.93 -4.93 42.69
N SER A 433 -40.59 -5.16 41.54
CA SER A 433 -42.07 -5.23 41.32
C SER A 433 -42.70 -3.83 41.30
N THR A 434 -43.52 -3.37 40.36
CA THR A 434 -44.61 -3.97 39.56
C THR A 434 -45.12 -2.83 38.67
N GLY A 435 -45.70 -3.09 37.51
CA GLY A 435 -46.41 -2.04 36.75
C GLY A 435 -46.69 -2.39 35.30
N ASP A 436 -47.71 -3.22 35.09
CA ASP A 436 -48.40 -3.44 33.82
C ASP A 436 -48.93 -2.13 33.22
N GLN A 437 -48.79 -1.93 31.90
CA GLN A 437 -49.90 -1.98 30.94
C GLN A 437 -49.47 -1.66 29.48
N PRO A 438 -50.21 -2.16 28.47
CA PRO A 438 -49.73 -2.33 27.09
C PRO A 438 -50.25 -1.26 26.09
N CYS A 439 -49.49 -1.02 25.02
CA CYS A 439 -49.90 -0.19 23.85
C CYS A 439 -50.71 -1.01 22.81
N PRO A 440 -51.68 -0.39 22.09
CA PRO A 440 -52.59 -1.07 21.17
C PRO A 440 -52.04 -1.21 19.73
N PRO A 441 -52.61 -2.09 18.88
CA PRO A 441 -52.16 -2.32 17.51
C PRO A 441 -52.78 -1.36 16.48
N PRO A 442 -52.17 -1.21 15.28
CA PRO A 442 -52.65 -0.29 14.25
C PRO A 442 -53.84 -0.83 13.46
N ARG A 443 -54.79 0.08 13.16
CA ARG A 443 -56.00 -0.16 12.36
C ARG A 443 -55.66 -0.35 10.88
N ARG A 444 -56.24 -1.39 10.28
CA ARG A 444 -56.44 -1.53 8.84
C ARG A 444 -57.46 -0.50 8.36
N THR A 445 -57.20 0.14 7.22
CA THR A 445 -58.24 0.72 6.36
C THR A 445 -58.09 0.15 4.97
N SER A 446 -59.21 -0.32 4.44
CA SER A 446 -59.41 -0.79 3.07
C SER A 446 -60.37 0.17 2.38
N ALA A 447 -60.11 0.35 1.08
CA ALA A 447 -61.03 0.72 0.01
C ALA A 447 -61.52 2.18 -0.09
N GLY A 448 -61.19 2.73 -1.26
CA GLY A 448 -61.74 3.89 -1.95
C GLY A 448 -61.15 3.87 -3.35
#